data_AF-A7AR02-F1
#
_entry.id   AF-A7AR02-F1
#
_cell.length_a   1.000
_cell.length_b   1.000
_cell.length_c   1.000
_cell.angle_alpha   90.00
_cell.angle_beta   90.00
_cell.angle_gamma   90.00
#
_symmetry.space_group_name_H-M   'P 1'
#
loop_
_entity.id
_entity.type
_entity.pdbx_description
1 polymer ?
#
loop_
_entity_poly.entity_id
_entity_poly.type
_entity_poly.pdbx_seq_one_letter_code
_entity_poly.pdbx_strand_id
1 'polypeptide(L)'
;MTDIKQRESGFNASYGNRIDPSSRMFIVGIPTRMDTNTLRSEIEHYGDVEVYLCENCEGDNGWAFVGFTRRDAVERVCRQVKARPHRTVA
;
A
#
# COMPACT_ATOMS: atom_id res chain seq x y z
N MET A 1 40.21 -0.54 -30.06
CA MET A 1 39.09 -1.33 -29.54
C MET A 1 38.87 -0.92 -28.10
N THR A 2 37.94 -0.01 -27.84
CA THR A 2 37.61 0.44 -26.50
C THR A 2 36.16 0.06 -26.25
N ASP A 3 35.97 -0.89 -25.34
CA ASP A 3 34.68 -1.33 -24.82
C ASP A 3 33.87 -0.13 -24.31
N ILE A 4 32.79 0.16 -25.02
CA ILE A 4 31.77 1.10 -24.59
C ILE A 4 31.05 0.43 -23.42
N LYS A 5 31.46 0.74 -22.19
CA LYS A 5 30.67 0.42 -20.99
C LYS A 5 29.30 1.02 -21.19
N GLN A 6 28.28 0.17 -21.29
CA GLN A 6 26.89 0.55 -21.22
C GLN A 6 26.69 1.33 -19.92
N ARG A 7 26.57 2.64 -20.08
CA ARG A 7 26.04 3.55 -19.08
C ARG A 7 24.61 3.08 -18.88
N GLU A 8 24.35 2.43 -17.74
CA GLU A 8 22.99 2.17 -17.27
C GLU A 8 22.37 3.53 -16.94
N SER A 9 21.96 4.21 -18.01
CA SER A 9 21.15 5.39 -18.02
C SER A 9 19.92 5.09 -17.18
N GLY A 10 19.79 5.87 -16.11
CA GLY A 10 18.80 5.72 -15.07
C GLY A 10 17.42 5.37 -15.59
N PHE A 11 16.76 4.52 -14.82
CA PHE A 11 15.38 4.09 -14.97
C PHE A 11 14.44 5.31 -14.87
N ASN A 12 14.42 6.15 -15.91
CA ASN A 12 13.51 7.25 -16.11
C ASN A 12 12.27 6.69 -16.81
N ALA A 13 11.47 5.96 -16.06
CA ALA A 13 10.05 5.91 -16.35
C ALA A 13 9.42 7.09 -15.60
N SER A 14 8.68 7.91 -16.32
CA SER A 14 7.86 9.00 -15.80
C SER A 14 6.78 8.45 -14.85
N TYR A 15 7.16 8.11 -13.61
CA TYR A 15 6.26 7.68 -12.54
C TYR A 15 5.50 8.89 -12.00
N GLY A 16 4.60 9.46 -12.77
CA GLY A 16 3.62 10.39 -12.21
C GLY A 16 2.76 9.61 -11.20
N ASN A 17 2.97 9.79 -9.89
CA ASN A 17 2.17 9.25 -8.79
C ASN A 17 1.56 7.84 -8.97
N ARG A 18 2.27 6.90 -9.61
CA ARG A 18 1.78 5.52 -9.77
C ARG A 18 2.10 4.73 -8.50
N ILE A 19 1.12 3.99 -8.00
CA ILE A 19 1.29 3.03 -6.90
C ILE A 19 2.33 1.96 -7.28
N ASP A 20 3.34 1.72 -6.42
CA ASP A 20 4.30 0.63 -6.60
C ASP A 20 3.56 -0.71 -6.45
N PRO A 21 3.65 -1.65 -7.41
CA PRO A 21 3.00 -2.96 -7.27
C PRO A 21 3.39 -3.74 -6.01
N SER A 22 4.58 -3.48 -5.46
CA SER A 22 5.16 -4.12 -4.28
C SER A 22 4.84 -3.38 -2.97
N SER A 23 4.11 -2.28 -3.02
CA SER A 23 3.74 -1.47 -1.84
C SER A 23 2.25 -1.62 -1.46
N ARG A 24 1.64 -2.75 -1.84
CA ARG A 24 0.23 -3.04 -1.65
C ARG A 24 0.00 -3.84 -0.38
N MET A 25 -1.05 -3.52 0.37
CA MET A 25 -1.45 -4.21 1.59
C MET A 25 -2.94 -4.54 1.57
N PHE A 26 -3.28 -5.65 2.23
CA PHE A 26 -4.65 -6.04 2.50
C PHE A 26 -4.92 -5.84 4.00
N ILE A 27 -5.96 -5.07 4.32
CA ILE A 27 -6.39 -4.75 5.67
C ILE A 27 -7.72 -5.45 5.90
N VAL A 28 -7.81 -6.26 6.95
CA VAL A 28 -9.02 -6.99 7.36
C VAL A 28 -9.44 -6.58 8.76
N GLY A 29 -10.72 -6.72 9.08
CA GLY A 29 -11.22 -6.41 10.42
C GLY A 29 -11.55 -4.93 10.61
N ILE A 30 -11.90 -4.22 9.54
CA ILE A 30 -12.23 -2.80 9.60
C ILE A 30 -13.61 -2.64 10.27
N PRO A 31 -13.73 -1.85 11.36
CA PRO A 31 -15.00 -1.66 12.04
C PRO A 31 -16.06 -1.02 11.13
N THR A 32 -17.33 -1.32 11.39
CA THR A 32 -18.46 -0.87 10.55
C THR A 32 -18.64 0.64 10.42
N ARG A 33 -18.02 1.41 11.31
CA ARG A 33 -18.13 2.86 11.37
C ARG A 33 -17.00 3.60 10.65
N MET A 34 -16.02 2.87 10.09
CA MET A 34 -14.87 3.45 9.43
C MET A 34 -15.13 3.54 7.92
N ASP A 35 -15.11 4.76 7.38
CA ASP A 35 -15.25 5.00 5.94
C ASP A 35 -13.88 5.13 5.25
N THR A 36 -13.90 5.22 3.92
CA THR A 36 -12.68 5.32 3.09
C THR A 36 -11.84 6.55 3.45
N ASN A 37 -12.48 7.67 3.75
CA ASN A 37 -11.78 8.93 4.08
C ASN A 37 -11.07 8.83 5.42
N THR A 38 -11.72 8.23 6.42
CA THR A 38 -11.14 7.99 7.74
C THR A 38 -9.96 7.03 7.63
N LEU A 39 -10.11 5.92 6.91
CA LEU A 39 -9.01 4.98 6.68
C LEU A 39 -7.84 5.64 5.94
N ARG A 40 -8.12 6.46 4.93
CA ARG A 40 -7.10 7.21 4.20
C ARG A 40 -6.34 8.16 5.13
N SER A 41 -7.04 8.94 5.95
CA SER A 41 -6.42 9.89 6.86
C SER A 41 -5.48 9.22 7.87
N GLU A 42 -5.82 8.00 8.31
CA GLU A 42 -4.99 7.19 9.21
C GLU A 42 -3.72 6.61 8.57
N ILE A 43 -3.59 6.62 7.23
CA ILE A 43 -2.45 5.99 6.55
C ILE A 43 -1.73 6.89 5.54
N GLU A 44 -2.33 8.01 5.13
CA GLU A 44 -1.73 8.91 4.13
C GLU A 44 -0.44 9.58 4.61
N HIS A 45 -0.22 9.67 5.93
CA HIS A 45 1.03 10.17 6.48
C HIS A 45 2.23 9.26 6.22
N TYR A 46 2.00 7.99 5.84
CA TYR A 46 3.09 7.09 5.41
C TYR A 46 3.49 7.30 3.95
N GLY A 47 2.69 8.02 3.15
CA GLY A 47 2.94 8.33 1.75
C GLY A 47 1.65 8.44 0.93
N ASP A 48 1.77 8.91 -0.31
CA ASP A 48 0.63 8.98 -1.23
C ASP A 48 0.00 7.59 -1.41
N VAL A 49 -1.30 7.51 -1.16
CA VAL A 49 -2.03 6.24 -1.01
C VAL A 49 -3.29 6.21 -1.87
N GLU A 50 -3.54 5.06 -2.48
CA GLU A 50 -4.83 4.66 -3.02
C GLU A 50 -5.52 3.68 -2.07
N VAL A 51 -6.81 3.90 -1.81
CA VAL A 51 -7.62 3.09 -0.88
C VAL A 51 -8.85 2.57 -1.61
N TYR A 52 -9.03 1.26 -1.59
CA TYR A 52 -10.26 0.58 -1.99
C TYR A 52 -10.85 -0.09 -0.75
N LEU A 53 -11.90 0.49 -0.18
CA LEU A 53 -12.63 -0.06 0.96
C LEU A 53 -13.85 -0.83 0.46
N CYS A 54 -13.98 -2.09 0.88
CA CYS A 54 -15.22 -2.83 0.75
C CYS A 54 -15.99 -2.66 2.06
N GLU A 55 -17.12 -1.95 1.96
CA GLU A 55 -18.03 -1.78 3.08
C GLU A 55 -18.55 -3.14 3.57
N ASN A 56 -18.79 -3.20 4.87
CA ASN A 56 -19.21 -4.40 5.59
C ASN A 56 -20.45 -5.03 4.94
N CYS A 57 -20.34 -6.29 4.54
CA CYS A 57 -21.51 -7.13 4.33
C CYS A 57 -22.10 -7.50 5.71
N GLU A 58 -23.42 -7.67 5.82
CA GLU A 58 -24.06 -8.13 7.06
C GLU A 58 -23.37 -9.40 7.59
N GLY A 59 -22.72 -9.29 8.76
CA GLY A 59 -22.05 -10.40 9.43
C GLY A 59 -20.53 -10.49 9.29
N ASP A 60 -19.87 -9.58 8.56
CA ASP A 60 -18.40 -9.51 8.49
C ASP A 60 -17.86 -8.11 8.81
N ASN A 61 -16.64 -8.06 9.35
CA ASN A 61 -15.90 -6.81 9.43
C ASN A 61 -15.37 -6.46 8.03
N GLY A 62 -15.42 -5.18 7.65
CA GLY A 62 -14.96 -4.71 6.35
C GLY A 62 -13.49 -5.02 6.09
N TRP A 63 -13.12 -4.90 4.82
CA TRP A 63 -11.74 -5.05 4.38
C TRP A 63 -11.37 -3.96 3.38
N ALA A 64 -10.09 -3.64 3.31
CA ALA A 64 -9.57 -2.67 2.37
C ALA A 64 -8.32 -3.18 1.66
N PHE A 65 -8.18 -2.77 0.42
CA PHE A 65 -6.94 -2.87 -0.34
C PHE A 65 -6.30 -1.49 -0.43
N VAL A 66 -5.06 -1.37 0.02
CA VAL A 66 -4.33 -0.11 0.02
C VAL A 66 -3.03 -0.25 -0.73
N GLY A 67 -2.61 0.79 -1.43
CA GLY A 67 -1.34 0.83 -2.14
C GLY A 67 -0.67 2.18 -2.02
N PHE A 68 0.65 2.18 -1.85
CA PHE A 68 1.44 3.41 -1.71
C PHE A 68 2.29 3.70 -2.94
N THR A 69 2.62 4.97 -3.20
CA THR A 69 3.60 5.28 -4.26
C THR A 69 5.01 4.79 -3.91
N ARG A 70 5.33 4.68 -2.61
CA ARG A 70 6.63 4.24 -2.11
C ARG A 70 6.57 2.90 -1.41
N ARG A 71 7.53 2.04 -1.70
CA ARG A 71 7.68 0.71 -1.09
C ARG A 71 7.91 0.75 0.42
N ASP A 72 8.63 1.75 0.91
CA ASP A 72 8.97 1.88 2.33
C ASP A 72 7.79 2.27 3.23
N ALA A 73 6.66 2.70 2.65
CA ALA A 73 5.45 3.00 3.39
C ALA A 73 4.87 1.76 4.07
N VAL A 74 4.87 0.61 3.39
CA VAL A 74 4.36 -0.66 3.93
C VAL A 74 5.12 -1.08 5.19
N GLU A 75 6.45 -0.99 5.17
CA GLU A 75 7.27 -1.32 6.33
C GLU A 75 6.98 -0.40 7.52
N ARG A 76 6.77 0.90 7.27
CA ARG A 76 6.40 1.85 8.33
C ARG A 76 5.04 1.55 8.93
N VAL A 77 4.04 1.25 8.09
CA VAL A 77 2.71 0.84 8.54
C VAL A 77 2.82 -0.41 9.42
N CYS A 78 3.51 -1.45 8.96
CA CYS A 78 3.69 -2.69 9.72
C CYS A 78 4.42 -2.51 11.05
N ARG A 79 5.30 -1.50 11.18
CA ARG A 79 6.00 -1.20 12.45
C ARG A 79 5.11 -0.48 13.46
N GLN A 80 4.18 0.37 12.99
CA GLN A 80 3.38 1.22 13.86
C GLN A 80 2.01 0.62 14.18
N VAL A 81 1.41 -0.10 13.24
CA VAL A 81 0.09 -0.70 13.41
C VAL A 81 0.23 -2.03 14.15
N LYS A 82 -0.44 -2.16 15.30
CA LYS A 82 -0.54 -3.41 16.08
C LYS A 82 -1.50 -4.43 15.44
N ALA A 83 -1.52 -4.50 14.12
CA ALA A 83 -2.29 -5.51 13.40
C ALA A 83 -1.56 -6.85 13.52
N ARG A 84 -2.30 -7.95 13.70
CA ARG A 84 -1.72 -9.29 13.62
C ARG A 84 -1.46 -9.58 12.14
N PRO A 85 -0.20 -9.80 11.71
CA PRO A 85 0.07 -10.16 10.33
C PRO A 85 -0.67 -11.46 10.00
N HIS A 86 -1.60 -11.40 9.04
CA HIS A 86 -2.25 -12.59 8.52
C HIS A 86 -1.31 -13.22 7.50
N ARG A 87 -0.66 -14.33 7.87
CA ARG A 87 0.17 -15.09 6.94
C ARG A 87 -0.75 -15.91 6.06
N THR A 88 -1.11 -15.40 4.89
CA THR A 88 -1.78 -16.21 3.87
C THR A 88 -0.74 -17.18 3.31
N VAL A 89 -0.87 -18.47 3.61
CA VAL A 89 -0.14 -19.51 2.89
C VAL A 89 -0.76 -19.59 1.49
N ALA A 90 0.05 -19.29 0.48
CA ALA A 90 -0.29 -19.49 -0.92
C ALA A 90 -0.22 -20.96 -1.30
#